data_AF-A0A850M1T8-F1
#
_entry.id   AF-A0A850M1T8-F1
#
_cell.length_a   1.000
_cell.length_b   1.000
_cell.length_c   1.000
_cell.angle_alpha   90.00
_cell.angle_beta   90.00
_cell.angle_gamma   90.00
#
_symmetry.space_group_name_H-M   'P 1'
#
loop_
_entity.id
_entity.type
_entity.pdbx_description
1 polymer ?
#
loop_
_entity_poly.entity_id
_entity_poly.type
_entity_poly.pdbx_seq_one_letter_code
_entity_poly.pdbx_strand_id
1 'polypeptide(L)' 'MAIQKEIKEYALLHYKTGKTAVHLFFKDGSKETYADLDPARALLVVDILRNEKPVYWTAGPDILSTGKEPVGEEES' A
#
# COMPACT_ATOMS: atom_id res chain seq x y z
N MET A 1 19.31 5.81 -1.02
CA MET A 1 18.29 5.00 -0.32
C MET A 1 16.94 5.41 -0.85
N ALA A 2 16.06 4.47 -1.16
CA ALA A 2 14.70 4.80 -1.56
C ALA A 2 13.94 5.37 -0.35
N ILE A 3 13.15 6.41 -0.56
CA ILE A 3 12.44 7.11 0.52
C ILE A 3 11.13 6.36 0.78
N GLN A 4 10.97 5.91 2.02
CA GLN A 4 9.76 5.26 2.50
C GLN A 4 8.75 6.32 2.95
N LYS A 5 7.51 6.27 2.44
CA LYS A 5 6.45 7.24 2.71
C LYS A 5 5.26 6.56 3.39
N GLU A 6 4.80 7.10 4.52
CA GLU A 6 3.63 6.56 5.21
C GLU A 6 2.34 6.92 4.46
N ILE A 7 1.55 5.88 4.16
CA ILE A 7 0.27 6.00 3.47
C ILE A 7 -0.79 6.43 4.47
N LYS A 8 -1.55 7.47 4.12
CA LYS A 8 -2.64 8.01 4.93
C LYS A 8 -4.00 7.53 4.40
N GLU A 9 -4.20 7.63 3.10
CA GLU A 9 -5.46 7.32 2.41
C GLU A 9 -5.15 6.61 1.09
N TYR A 10 -6.13 5.84 0.57
CA TYR A 10 -6.03 5.25 -0.77
C TYR A 10 -7.35 5.32 -1.52
N ALA A 11 -7.29 5.26 -2.85
CA ALA A 11 -8.45 5.14 -3.73
C ALA A 11 -8.20 4.11 -4.84
N LEU A 12 -9.28 3.53 -5.37
CA LEU A 12 -9.21 2.53 -6.43
C LEU A 12 -9.76 3.07 -7.74
N LEU A 13 -9.10 2.70 -8.83
CA LEU A 13 -9.58 2.89 -10.19
C LEU A 13 -9.52 1.55 -10.92
N HIS A 14 -10.68 1.04 -11.35
CA HIS A 14 -10.77 -0.20 -12.13
C HIS A 14 -11.02 0.13 -13.60
N TYR A 15 -10.17 -0.38 -14.48
CA TYR A 15 -10.23 -0.14 -15.92
C TYR A 15 -11.07 -1.21 -16.61
N LYS A 16 -11.71 -0.84 -17.73
CA LYS A 16 -12.45 -1.79 -18.59
C LYS A 16 -11.59 -2.94 -19.13
N THR A 17 -10.26 -2.78 -19.14
CA THR A 17 -9.30 -3.80 -19.53
C THR A 17 -9.12 -4.91 -18.47
N GLY A 18 -9.79 -4.79 -17.31
CA GLY A 18 -9.65 -5.71 -16.19
C GLY A 18 -8.48 -5.40 -15.27
N LYS A 19 -7.72 -4.33 -15.55
CA LYS A 19 -6.64 -3.84 -14.70
C LYS A 19 -7.15 -2.90 -13.61
N THR A 20 -6.40 -2.76 -12.55
CA THR A 20 -6.70 -1.85 -11.43
C THR A 20 -5.49 -0.98 -11.12
N ALA A 21 -5.74 0.29 -10.80
CA ALA A 21 -4.77 1.16 -10.17
C ALA A 21 -5.19 1.47 -8.73
N VAL A 22 -4.18 1.59 -7.85
CA VAL A 22 -4.34 2.04 -6.47
C VAL A 22 -3.66 3.40 -6.35
N HIS A 23 -4.45 4.43 -6.06
CA HIS A 23 -3.94 5.76 -5.75
C HIS A 23 -3.61 5.83 -4.27
N LEU A 24 -2.40 6.29 -3.94
CA LEU A 24 -1.89 6.39 -2.58
C LEU A 24 -1.69 7.86 -2.24
N PHE A 25 -2.21 8.27 -1.09
CA PHE A 25 -2.07 9.62 -0.55
C PHE A 25 -1.28 9.53 0.75
N PHE A 26 -0.20 10.29 0.85
CA PHE A 26 0.77 10.18 1.94
C PHE A 26 0.55 11.25 3.01
N LYS A 27 1.10 11.04 4.21
CA LYS A 27 1.01 12.03 5.32
C LYS A 27 1.66 13.37 4.99
N ASP A 28 2.66 13.39 4.12
CA ASP A 28 3.32 14.62 3.65
C ASP A 28 2.49 15.40 2.60
N GLY A 29 1.30 14.90 2.25
CA GLY A 29 0.41 15.50 1.25
C GLY A 29 0.74 15.12 -0.20
N SER A 30 1.84 14.38 -0.43
CA SER A 30 2.16 13.87 -1.76
C SER A 30 1.24 12.69 -2.16
N LYS A 31 1.26 12.34 -3.44
CA LYS A 31 0.48 11.23 -3.99
C LYS A 31 1.29 10.41 -4.99
N GLU A 32 1.03 9.12 -5.04
CA GLU A 32 1.56 8.21 -6.06
C GLU A 32 0.48 7.22 -6.53
N THR A 33 0.75 6.50 -7.62
CA THR A 33 -0.19 5.53 -8.19
C THR A 33 0.52 4.24 -8.51
N TYR A 34 0.02 3.14 -7.94
CA TYR A 34 0.41 1.80 -8.32
C TYR A 34 -0.52 1.30 -9.42
N ALA A 35 -0.07 1.38 -10.66
CA ALA A 35 -0.88 1.09 -11.85
C ALA A 35 -0.74 -0.36 -12.34
N ASP A 36 -1.58 -0.72 -13.31
CA ASP A 36 -1.52 -1.96 -14.10
C ASP A 36 -1.58 -3.28 -13.32
N LEU A 37 -2.17 -3.24 -12.11
CA LEU A 37 -2.36 -4.41 -11.29
C LEU A 37 -3.41 -5.34 -11.91
N ASP A 38 -3.13 -6.64 -11.90
CA ASP A 38 -4.20 -7.62 -12.04
C ASP A 38 -5.12 -7.60 -10.79
N PRO A 39 -6.35 -8.13 -10.90
CA PRO A 39 -7.30 -8.11 -9.79
C PRO A 39 -6.81 -8.80 -8.51
N ALA A 40 -6.06 -9.90 -8.61
CA ALA A 40 -5.57 -10.63 -7.44
C ALA A 40 -4.52 -9.80 -6.68
N ARG A 41 -3.59 -9.19 -7.42
CA ARG A 41 -2.60 -8.27 -6.85
C ARG A 41 -3.26 -7.05 -6.21
N ALA A 42 -4.26 -6.47 -6.87
CA ALA A 42 -4.99 -5.32 -6.34
C ALA A 42 -5.74 -5.66 -5.03
N LEU A 43 -6.37 -6.84 -4.97
CA LEU A 43 -7.06 -7.30 -3.76
C LEU A 43 -6.10 -7.48 -2.58
N LEU A 44 -4.94 -8.12 -2.80
CA LEU A 44 -3.91 -8.25 -1.77
C LEU A 44 -3.44 -6.88 -1.25
N VAL A 45 -3.17 -5.94 -2.16
CA VAL A 45 -2.75 -4.57 -1.79
C VAL A 45 -3.83 -3.89 -0.93
N VAL A 46 -5.10 -3.98 -1.34
CA VAL A 46 -6.22 -3.38 -0.61
C VAL A 46 -6.40 -4.00 0.76
N ASP A 47 -6.21 -5.31 0.89
CA ASP A 47 -6.34 -6.02 2.16
C ASP A 47 -5.29 -5.51 3.17
N ILE A 48 -4.02 -5.45 2.75
CA ILE A 48 -2.94 -4.85 3.56
C ILE A 48 -3.29 -3.41 3.96
N LEU A 49 -3.72 -2.56 3.02
CA LEU A 49 -4.06 -1.16 3.30
C LEU A 49 -5.27 -0.98 4.24
N ARG A 50 -6.15 -1.98 4.34
CA ARG A 50 -7.33 -1.93 5.22
C ARG A 50 -7.03 -2.40 6.63
N ASN A 51 -6.23 -3.45 6.75
CA ASN A 51 -6.06 -4.18 8.00
C ASN A 51 -4.78 -3.79 8.73
N GLU A 52 -3.74 -3.42 8.00
CA GLU A 52 -2.44 -3.08 8.56
C GLU A 52 -2.32 -1.58 8.82
N LYS A 53 -1.78 -1.19 9.97
CA LYS A 53 -1.44 0.20 10.30
C LYS A 53 -0.22 0.25 11.22
N PRO A 54 0.81 1.07 10.91
CA PRO A 54 0.98 1.88 9.70
C PRO A 54 1.38 1.05 8.47
N VAL A 55 1.14 1.59 7.26
CA VAL A 55 1.64 1.04 5.99
C VAL A 55 2.47 2.09 5.27
N TYR A 56 3.56 1.65 4.67
CA TYR A 56 4.49 2.51 3.95
C TYR A 56 4.71 2.05 2.51
N TRP A 57 4.94 3.04 1.66
CA TRP A 57 5.26 2.89 0.25
C TRP A 57 6.72 3.25 -0.01
N THR A 58 7.39 2.46 -0.85
CA THR A 58 8.72 2.80 -1.38
C THR A 58 8.68 2.67 -2.90
N ALA A 59 9.13 3.70 -3.61
CA ALA A 59 9.26 3.63 -5.06
C ALA A 59 10.40 2.66 -5.42
N GLY A 60 10.10 1.53 -6.05
CA GLY A 60 11.09 0.51 -6.41
C GLY A 60 10.53 -0.92 -6.38
N PRO A 61 11.40 -1.94 -6.22
CA PRO A 61 10.95 -3.34 -6.16
C PRO A 61 10.12 -3.65 -4.91
N ASP A 62 10.38 -2.93 -3.82
CA ASP A 62 9.69 -3.09 -2.53
C ASP A 62 8.57 -2.07 -2.42
N ILE A 63 7.37 -2.49 -2.79
CA ILE A 63 6.28 -1.56 -3.07
C ILE A 63 5.47 -1.20 -1.82
N LEU A 64 5.24 -2.16 -0.91
CA LEU A 64 4.53 -1.96 0.35
C LEU A 64 5.26 -2.64 1.50
N SER A 65 5.18 -2.01 2.67
CA SER A 65 5.73 -2.52 3.93
C SER A 65 4.81 -2.11 5.07
N THR A 66 4.60 -3.00 6.02
CA THR A 66 3.82 -2.73 7.24
C THR A 66 4.72 -2.20 8.35
N GLY A 67 4.11 -1.71 9.42
CA GLY A 67 4.81 -1.46 10.67
C GLY A 67 5.42 -2.73 11.26
N LYS A 68 6.30 -2.56 12.24
CA LYS A 68 6.83 -3.71 12.99
C LYS A 68 5.76 -4.21 13.96
N GLU A 69 5.51 -5.50 13.93
CA GLU A 69 4.73 -6.19 14.93
C GLU A 69 5.67 -6.91 15.91
N PRO A 70 5.29 -7.02 17.20
CA PRO A 70 6.02 -7.86 18.14
C PRO A 70 5.92 -9.33 17.71
N VAL A 71 6.93 -10.13 18.06
CA VAL A 71 6.92 -11.58 17.83
C VAL A 71 6.99 -12.28 19.18
N GLY A 72 6.02 -13.14 19.50
CA GLY A 72 6.00 -13.92 20.74
C GLY A 72 5.23 -13.25 21.89
N GLU A 73 5.61 -13.55 23.15
CA GLU A 73 4.88 -13.16 24.40
C GLU A 73 4.77 -11.65 24.68
N GLU A 74 5.16 -10.78 23.74
CA GLU A 74 4.98 -9.33 23.84
C GLU A 74 3.68 -8.83 23.14
N GLU A 75 2.80 -9.73 22.72
CA GLU A 75 1.41 -9.40 22.38
C GLU A 75 0.62 -9.13 23.68
N SER A 76 0.39 -7.86 24.02
CA SER A 76 -0.37 -7.45 25.22
C SER A 76 -1.58 -6.57 24.89
#